data_AF-A0A175W2A9-F1
#
_entry.id   AF-A0A175W2A9-F1
#
_cell.length_a   1.000
_cell.length_b   1.000
_cell.length_c   1.000
_cell.angle_alpha   90.00
_cell.angle_beta   90.00
_cell.angle_gamma   90.00
#
_symmetry.space_group_name_H-M   'P 1'
#
loop_
_entity.id
_entity.type
_entity.pdbx_description
1 polymer ?
#
loop_
_entity_poly.entity_id
_entity_poly.type
_entity_poly.pdbx_seq_one_letter_code
_entity_poly.pdbx_strand_id
1 'polypeptide(L)' 'MGEGLISNVSRHQKAIRLANFLKTIRDTIDMTRCLGCKHFLANGLCIIQYSNEDPKQEASCMTATHENAGLTISTSGV' A
#
# COMPACT_ATOMS: atom_id res chain seq x y z
N MET A 1 -20.59 -16.44 -16.72
CA MET A 1 -19.26 -16.29 -16.09
C MET A 1 -19.16 -14.88 -15.52
N GLY A 2 -19.48 -14.66 -14.24
CA GLY A 2 -19.49 -13.31 -13.64
C GLY A 2 -19.44 -13.25 -12.11
N GLU A 3 -19.45 -14.40 -11.42
CA GLU A 3 -19.59 -14.44 -9.96
C GLU A 3 -18.27 -14.34 -9.18
N GLY A 4 -17.12 -14.30 -9.86
CA GLY A 4 -15.80 -14.44 -9.24
C GLY A 4 -15.21 -13.18 -8.60
N LEU A 5 -15.63 -11.98 -9.04
CA LEU A 5 -14.99 -10.74 -8.58
C LEU A 5 -15.68 -10.14 -7.33
N ILE A 6 -17.02 -10.12 -7.29
CA ILE A 6 -17.77 -9.47 -6.21
C ILE A 6 -17.82 -10.34 -4.95
N SER A 7 -17.87 -11.66 -5.12
CA SER A 7 -17.97 -12.61 -3.98
C SER A 7 -16.77 -12.53 -3.02
N ASN A 8 -15.61 -12.08 -3.49
CA ASN A 8 -14.42 -11.92 -2.65
C ASN A 8 -14.42 -10.61 -1.84
N VAL A 9 -15.24 -9.62 -2.21
CA VAL A 9 -15.23 -8.28 -1.60
C VAL A 9 -15.61 -8.38 -0.12
N SER A 10 -16.71 -9.06 0.20
CA SER A 10 -17.16 -9.27 1.58
C SER A 10 -16.13 -10.03 2.43
N ARG A 11 -15.28 -10.85 1.81
CA ARG A 11 -14.19 -11.57 2.49
C ARG A 11 -13.02 -10.63 2.79
N HIS A 12 -12.59 -9.82 1.82
CA HIS A 12 -11.47 -8.89 1.98
C HIS A 12 -11.80 -7.67 2.85
N GLN A 13 -13.07 -7.26 2.94
CA GLN A 13 -13.53 -6.24 3.87
C GLN A 13 -13.44 -6.68 5.34
N LYS A 14 -13.53 -8.00 5.62
CA LYS A 14 -13.39 -8.53 6.98
C LYS A 14 -11.92 -8.64 7.38
N ALA A 15 -11.10 -9.23 6.53
CA ALA A 15 -9.67 -9.37 6.74
C ALA A 15 -8.96 -9.76 5.44
N ILE A 16 -7.69 -9.42 5.35
CA ILE A 16 -6.76 -9.92 4.32
C ILE A 16 -5.69 -10.74 5.05
N ARG A 17 -5.47 -11.98 4.61
CA ARG A 17 -4.42 -12.83 5.20
C ARG A 17 -3.05 -12.20 4.95
N LEU A 18 -2.22 -12.10 5.99
CA LEU A 18 -0.87 -11.52 5.87
C LEU A 18 -0.06 -12.18 4.75
N ALA A 19 -0.15 -13.51 4.63
CA ALA A 19 0.52 -14.31 3.60
C ALA A 19 0.14 -13.94 2.15
N ASN A 20 -0.98 -13.24 1.94
CA ASN A 20 -1.42 -12.83 0.61
C ASN A 20 -0.78 -11.51 0.14
N PHE A 21 -0.04 -10.82 1.02
CA PHE A 21 0.68 -9.61 0.65
C PHE A 21 2.07 -9.91 0.07
N LEU A 22 2.54 -9.00 -0.78
CA LEU A 22 3.94 -8.97 -1.23
C LEU A 22 4.88 -8.97 -0.03
N LYS A 23 6.07 -9.57 -0.18
CA LYS A 23 7.07 -9.65 0.89
C LYS A 23 7.37 -8.28 1.51
N THR A 24 7.56 -7.25 0.67
CA THR A 24 7.82 -5.88 1.13
C THR A 24 6.74 -5.35 2.07
N ILE A 25 5.47 -5.62 1.76
CA ILE A 25 4.35 -5.21 2.61
C ILE A 25 4.34 -6.01 3.92
N ARG A 26 4.60 -7.31 3.87
CA ARG A 26 4.70 -8.15 5.07
C ARG A 26 5.80 -7.68 6.01
N ASP A 27 6.99 -7.46 5.47
CA ASP A 27 8.14 -6.97 6.25
C ASP A 27 7.85 -5.59 6.87
N THR A 28 7.18 -4.71 6.12
CA THR A 28 6.77 -3.38 6.62
C THR A 28 5.73 -3.50 7.73
N ILE A 29 4.78 -4.42 7.62
CA ILE A 29 3.79 -4.70 8.68
C ILE A 29 4.48 -5.21 9.95
N ASP A 30 5.46 -6.10 9.83
CA ASP A 30 6.20 -6.60 10.99
C ASP A 30 7.02 -5.48 11.64
N MET A 31 7.71 -4.66 10.84
CA MET A 31 8.47 -3.50 11.34
C MET A 31 7.57 -2.48 12.05
N THR A 32 6.44 -2.11 11.44
CA THR A 32 5.49 -1.14 12.04
C THR A 32 4.93 -1.65 13.37
N ARG A 33 4.65 -2.95 13.48
CA ARG A 33 4.23 -3.57 14.75
C ARG A 33 5.33 -3.53 15.81
N CYS A 34 6.58 -3.84 15.45
CA CYS A 34 7.72 -3.75 16.36
C CYS A 34 7.92 -2.33 16.92
N LEU A 35 7.61 -1.31 16.13
CA LEU A 35 7.69 0.10 16.53
C LEU A 35 6.45 0.60 17.30
N GLY A 36 5.44 -0.25 17.52
CA GLY A 36 4.20 0.13 18.20
C GLY A 36 3.21 0.92 17.33
N CYS A 37 3.42 0.99 16.01
CA CYS A 37 2.48 1.62 15.09
C CYS A 37 1.26 0.71 14.86
N LYS A 38 0.07 1.23 15.12
CA LYS A 38 -1.20 0.48 14.95
C LYS A 38 -1.73 0.51 13.52
N HIS A 39 -1.43 1.57 12.78
CA HIS A 39 -1.94 1.81 11.45
C HIS A 39 -0.78 1.91 10.47
N PHE A 40 -0.97 1.29 9.31
CA PHE A 40 -0.02 1.28 8.22
C PHE A 40 -0.76 1.66 6.95
N LEU A 41 -0.27 2.69 6.26
CA LEU A 41 -0.75 3.10 4.95
C LEU A 41 0.27 2.63 3.91
N ALA A 42 -0.09 1.60 3.14
CA ALA A 42 0.65 1.26 1.93
C ALA A 42 0.18 2.18 0.82
N ASN A 43 1.08 2.99 0.28
CA ASN A 43 0.74 3.81 -0.87
C ASN A 43 0.71 2.93 -2.12
N GLY A 44 -0.49 2.66 -2.62
CA GLY A 44 -0.73 2.00 -3.89
C GLY A 44 -1.09 3.01 -4.98
N LEU A 45 -0.32 4.10 -5.13
CA LEU A 45 -0.55 5.00 -6.26
C LEU A 45 -0.43 4.15 -7.53
N CYS A 46 -1.53 4.10 -8.26
CA CYS A 46 -1.56 3.51 -9.58
C CYS A 46 -0.79 4.46 -10.49
N ILE A 47 0.54 4.39 -10.44
CA ILE A 47 1.35 4.99 -11.47
C ILE A 47 1.00 4.27 -12.77
N ILE A 48 0.33 4.97 -13.67
CA ILE A 48 -0.08 4.43 -14.95
C ILE A 48 1.20 4.06 -15.70
N GLN A 49 1.39 2.76 -15.91
CA GLN A 49 2.51 2.27 -16.69
C GLN A 49 2.49 2.93 -18.08
N TYR A 50 3.65 3.35 -18.58
CA TYR A 50 3.84 4.04 -19.86
C TYR A 50 3.30 5.47 -19.96
N SER A 51 2.81 6.07 -18.87
CA SER A 51 2.59 7.52 -18.81
C SER A 51 3.81 8.21 -18.24
N ASN A 52 4.38 9.17 -18.98
CA ASN A 52 5.49 10.00 -18.47
C ASN A 52 5.01 11.11 -17.53
N GLU A 53 3.73 11.50 -17.62
CA GLU A 53 3.16 12.61 -16.86
C GLU A 53 2.56 12.16 -15.53
N ASP A 54 1.98 10.96 -15.50
CA ASP A 54 1.30 10.41 -14.33
C ASP A 54 2.25 10.25 -13.10
N PRO A 55 3.48 9.71 -13.22
CA PRO A 55 4.40 9.66 -12.09
C PRO A 55 4.69 11.03 -11.48
N LYS A 56 4.79 12.09 -12.29
CA LYS A 56 5.07 13.45 -11.79
C LYS A 56 3.87 14.01 -11.03
N GLN A 57 2.66 13.80 -11.57
CA GLN A 57 1.42 14.24 -10.95
C GLN A 57 1.20 13.51 -9.63
N GLU A 58 1.24 12.18 -9.65
CA GLU A 58 1.03 11.34 -8.47
C GLU A 58 2.12 11.55 -7.41
N ALA A 59 3.39 11.71 -7.81
CA ALA A 59 4.47 12.04 -6.87
C ALA A 59 4.29 13.40 -6.20
N SER A 60 3.73 14.40 -6.89
CA SER A 60 3.47 15.71 -6.29
C SER A 60 2.43 15.64 -5.15
N CYS A 61 1.49 14.69 -5.24
CA CYS A 61 0.47 14.43 -4.21
C CYS A 61 1.02 13.64 -3.00
N MET A 62 2.14 12.91 -3.16
CA MET A 62 2.71 12.08 -2.10
C MET A 62 3.06 12.88 -0.83
N THR A 63 3.46 14.14 -0.98
CA THR A 63 3.78 15.01 0.16
C THR A 63 2.60 15.13 1.12
N ALA A 64 1.39 15.34 0.60
CA ALA A 64 0.18 15.47 1.42
C ALA A 64 -0.15 14.16 2.18
N THR A 65 0.12 13.01 1.56
CA THR A 65 -0.07 11.70 2.19
C THR A 65 0.94 11.46 3.32
N HIS A 66 2.19 11.89 3.14
CA HIS A 66 3.24 11.70 4.13
C HIS A 66 3.23 12.75 5.25
N GLU A 67 2.67 13.95 5.01
CA GLU A 67 2.67 15.07 5.96
C GLU A 67 2.07 14.70 7.32
N ASN A 68 1.08 13.80 7.34
CA ASN A 68 0.40 13.35 8.56
C ASN A 68 0.90 11.99 9.07
N ALA A 69 1.95 11.42 8.47
CA ALA A 69 2.50 10.13 8.89
C ALA A 69 3.46 10.30 10.07
N GLY A 70 3.25 9.55 11.15
CA GLY A 70 4.20 9.51 12.27
C GLY A 70 5.52 8.79 11.93
N LEU A 71 5.52 7.97 10.87
CA LEU A 71 6.68 7.25 10.35
C LEU A 71 6.48 6.98 8.84
N THR A 72 7.50 7.27 8.04
CA THR A 72 7.55 6.92 6.61
C THR A 72 8.66 5.92 6.37
N ILE A 73 8.34 4.79 5.72
CA ILE A 73 9.29 3.75 5.35
C ILE A 73 9.42 3.76 3.83
N SER A 74 10.61 4.02 3.32
CA SER A 74 10.95 3.96 1.89
C SER A 74 11.91 2.82 1.61
N THR A 75 11.69 2.08 0.53
CA THR A 75 12.65 1.08 0.06
C THR A 75 13.63 1.72 -0.91
N SER A 76 14.93 1.55 -0.71
CA SER A 76 15.94 1.80 -1.73
C SER A 76 15.98 0.61 -2.69
N GLY A 77 15.74 0.83 -3.99
CA GLY A 77 15.96 -0.19 -5.01
C GLY A 77 17.45 -0.37 -5.26
N VAL A 78 18.05 -1.40 -4.66
CA VAL A 78 19.35 -1.96 -5.04
C VAL A 78 19.15 -3.29 -5.73
#